data_AF-A0A3S2AS59-F1
#
_entry.id   AF-A0A3S2AS59-F1
#
_cell.length_a   1.000
_cell.length_b   1.000
_cell.length_c   1.000
_cell.angle_alpha   90.00
_cell.angle_beta   90.00
_cell.angle_gamma   90.00
#
_symmetry.space_group_name_H-M   'P 1'
#
loop_
_entity.id
_entity.type
_entity.pdbx_description
1 polymer ?
#
loop_
_entity_poly.entity_id
_entity_poly.type
_entity_poly.pdbx_seq_one_letter_code
_entity_poly.pdbx_strand_id
1 'polypeptide(L)'
;GGGGDISVTGVGGFVGGTGDAANILNNGAGTLTVDIAGASNSAGGHGIYVRDTALGGDIGVTTGAVTALALGKDAIDAQSQSLTGNIAVTANGDLQAGNAGLVAVIVPGAATGNIEVTTNGSIDARFGIDAENLGTGRTTVVAGGPIAATTGNGIFAASVGSHVIVAARDVTATGNTAIVAWHAGAGAGAVDMSANNVSGTTGIVATNNGTGTVGVTATGTITGTLAEGIVATGNNAVSVSVLEAVTGATNGLTLIGGTGGGGDISVTGVGGFVGGTGDAANILNNGAGTLTVDIAGASNS
;
A
#
# COMPACT_ATOMS: atom_id res chain seq x y z
N GLY A 1 23.54 -10.82 -19.06
CA GLY A 1 23.71 -12.07 -18.30
C GLY A 1 23.28 -13.26 -19.13
N GLY A 2 23.29 -14.45 -18.54
CA GLY A 2 22.66 -15.64 -19.14
C GLY A 2 21.12 -15.55 -19.09
N GLY A 3 20.42 -16.36 -19.88
CA GLY A 3 18.96 -16.39 -19.92
C GLY A 3 18.30 -17.35 -18.91
N GLY A 4 19.09 -17.97 -18.02
CA GLY A 4 18.58 -18.93 -17.03
C GLY A 4 17.99 -18.24 -15.81
N ASP A 5 17.05 -18.92 -15.17
CA ASP A 5 16.39 -18.45 -13.95
C ASP A 5 17.31 -18.57 -12.74
N ILE A 6 17.11 -17.67 -11.76
CA ILE A 6 17.70 -17.74 -10.43
C ILE A 6 16.64 -18.27 -9.48
N SER A 7 16.89 -19.41 -8.83
CA SER A 7 15.97 -20.03 -7.87
C SER A 7 16.66 -20.29 -6.54
N VAL A 8 16.18 -19.65 -5.48
CA VAL A 8 16.61 -19.84 -4.09
C VAL A 8 15.44 -20.41 -3.31
N THR A 9 15.39 -21.73 -3.15
CA THR A 9 14.26 -22.45 -2.55
C THR A 9 14.70 -23.29 -1.35
N GLY A 10 13.88 -23.35 -0.30
CA GLY A 10 14.14 -24.24 0.83
C GLY A 10 13.30 -24.01 2.08
N VAL A 11 13.36 -24.94 3.03
CA VAL A 11 12.63 -24.83 4.30
C VAL A 11 13.32 -23.93 5.33
N GLY A 12 14.60 -23.63 5.12
CA GLY A 12 15.42 -22.80 6.01
C GLY A 12 15.27 -21.31 5.73
N GLY A 13 15.99 -20.49 6.51
CA GLY A 13 16.16 -19.05 6.28
C GLY A 13 17.64 -18.67 6.31
N PHE A 14 17.93 -17.38 6.15
CA PHE A 14 19.30 -16.87 6.08
C PHE A 14 19.69 -16.02 7.30
N VAL A 15 20.98 -15.99 7.62
CA VAL A 15 21.54 -15.15 8.70
C VAL A 15 22.68 -14.31 8.13
N GLY A 16 22.45 -13.00 7.99
CA GLY A 16 23.37 -12.08 7.30
C GLY A 16 24.48 -11.48 8.16
N GLY A 17 24.37 -11.57 9.49
CA GLY A 17 25.28 -10.88 10.40
C GLY A 17 25.29 -9.38 10.13
N THR A 18 26.44 -8.82 9.74
CA THR A 18 26.56 -7.39 9.40
C THR A 18 26.12 -7.04 7.97
N GLY A 19 25.96 -8.04 7.09
CA GLY A 19 25.47 -7.87 5.73
C GLY A 19 24.01 -8.30 5.58
N ASP A 20 23.48 -8.28 4.37
CA ASP A 20 22.11 -8.71 4.12
C ASP A 20 21.94 -10.21 4.43
N ALA A 21 20.75 -10.64 4.88
CA ALA A 21 20.50 -12.06 5.07
C ALA A 21 20.55 -12.80 3.73
N ALA A 22 19.89 -12.26 2.71
CA ALA A 22 20.06 -12.66 1.32
C ALA A 22 20.16 -11.42 0.43
N ASN A 23 21.15 -11.41 -0.48
CA ASN A 23 21.31 -10.40 -1.51
C ASN A 23 21.40 -11.10 -2.88
N ILE A 24 20.38 -10.89 -3.71
CA ILE A 24 20.19 -11.65 -4.96
C ILE A 24 20.00 -10.66 -6.10
N LEU A 25 20.90 -10.73 -7.07
CA LEU A 25 20.91 -9.87 -8.24
C LEU A 25 20.79 -10.69 -9.52
N ASN A 26 19.72 -10.46 -10.29
CA ASN A 26 19.54 -11.02 -11.62
C ASN A 26 20.04 -10.08 -12.72
N ASN A 27 21.25 -10.35 -13.23
CA ASN A 27 21.83 -9.66 -14.39
C ASN A 27 21.45 -10.31 -15.74
N GLY A 28 20.58 -11.32 -15.71
CA GLY A 28 20.15 -12.12 -16.84
C GLY A 28 18.74 -11.76 -17.32
N ALA A 29 18.22 -12.58 -18.22
CA ALA A 29 16.85 -12.44 -18.74
C ALA A 29 15.85 -13.42 -18.12
N GLY A 30 16.32 -14.35 -17.28
CA GLY A 30 15.45 -15.29 -16.57
C GLY A 30 14.65 -14.64 -15.46
N THR A 31 13.80 -15.42 -14.81
CA THR A 31 13.06 -15.01 -13.61
C THR A 31 13.93 -15.18 -12.36
N LEU A 32 13.62 -14.43 -11.31
CA LEU A 32 14.21 -14.59 -9.98
C LEU A 32 13.14 -15.07 -9.02
N THR A 33 13.35 -16.23 -8.39
CA THR A 33 12.47 -16.79 -7.37
C THR A 33 13.23 -17.00 -6.07
N VAL A 34 12.69 -16.42 -4.99
CA VAL A 34 13.04 -16.74 -3.59
C VAL A 34 11.83 -17.39 -2.97
N ASP A 35 11.97 -18.61 -2.45
CA ASP A 35 10.91 -19.31 -1.72
C ASP A 35 11.51 -20.01 -0.51
N ILE A 36 11.50 -19.31 0.62
CA ILE A 36 12.13 -19.76 1.85
C ILE A 36 11.14 -19.70 3.01
N ALA A 37 10.94 -20.83 3.69
CA ALA A 37 9.97 -20.88 4.79
C ALA A 37 10.56 -20.47 6.14
N GLY A 38 11.87 -20.62 6.33
CA GLY A 38 12.53 -20.36 7.60
C GLY A 38 12.75 -18.87 7.87
N ALA A 39 12.89 -18.53 9.15
CA ALA A 39 13.14 -17.15 9.56
C ALA A 39 14.50 -16.65 9.05
N SER A 40 14.51 -15.44 8.48
CA SER A 40 15.73 -14.77 8.02
C SER A 40 16.04 -13.57 8.87
N ASN A 41 17.30 -13.34 9.21
CA ASN A 41 17.70 -12.18 10.01
C ASN A 41 19.02 -11.55 9.58
N SER A 42 19.09 -10.23 9.75
CA SER A 42 20.31 -9.45 9.60
C SER A 42 20.45 -8.44 10.75
N ALA A 43 21.68 -8.28 11.25
CA ALA A 43 22.02 -7.31 12.28
C ALA A 43 22.54 -5.97 11.72
N GLY A 44 22.96 -5.92 10.44
CA GLY A 44 23.54 -4.72 9.83
C GLY A 44 23.09 -4.40 8.39
N GLY A 45 22.48 -5.36 7.71
CA GLY A 45 21.97 -5.25 6.35
C GLY A 45 20.45 -5.40 6.28
N HIS A 46 19.95 -5.50 5.05
CA HIS A 46 18.56 -5.85 4.76
C HIS A 46 18.29 -7.32 5.11
N GLY A 47 17.02 -7.69 5.27
CA GLY A 47 16.66 -9.09 5.39
C GLY A 47 16.83 -9.78 4.04
N ILE A 48 15.89 -9.54 3.13
CA ILE A 48 15.88 -10.09 1.77
C ILE A 48 15.98 -8.93 0.78
N TYR A 49 17.10 -8.86 0.07
CA TYR A 49 17.40 -7.80 -0.90
C TYR A 49 17.47 -8.40 -2.31
N VAL A 50 16.54 -7.98 -3.16
CA VAL A 50 16.32 -8.57 -4.48
C VAL A 50 16.29 -7.50 -5.55
N ARG A 51 17.10 -7.70 -6.60
CA ARG A 51 17.22 -6.79 -7.74
C ARG A 51 17.27 -7.57 -9.04
N ASP A 52 16.80 -6.96 -10.11
CA ASP A 52 17.09 -7.38 -11.48
C ASP A 52 17.67 -6.23 -12.32
N THR A 53 17.73 -6.44 -13.63
CA THR A 53 18.15 -5.45 -14.63
C THR A 53 17.04 -5.26 -15.67
N ALA A 54 17.22 -4.34 -16.62
CA ALA A 54 16.27 -4.12 -17.72
C ALA A 54 15.99 -5.36 -18.58
N LEU A 55 16.88 -6.36 -18.55
CA LEU A 55 16.66 -7.63 -19.23
C LEU A 55 15.87 -8.64 -18.39
N GLY A 56 15.78 -8.43 -17.08
CA GLY A 56 15.23 -9.37 -16.10
C GLY A 56 13.78 -9.77 -16.38
N GLY A 57 13.41 -10.96 -15.95
CA GLY A 57 12.04 -11.44 -15.91
C GLY A 57 11.33 -11.04 -14.61
N ASP A 58 10.36 -11.87 -14.21
CA ASP A 58 9.62 -11.68 -12.97
C ASP A 58 10.51 -11.86 -11.72
N ILE A 59 10.20 -11.12 -10.66
CA ILE A 59 10.72 -11.31 -9.30
C ILE A 59 9.60 -11.90 -8.43
N GLY A 60 9.80 -13.11 -7.94
CA GLY A 60 8.95 -13.76 -6.95
C GLY A 60 9.70 -13.93 -5.62
N VAL A 61 9.12 -13.47 -4.51
CA VAL A 61 9.69 -13.61 -3.16
C VAL A 61 8.64 -14.15 -2.21
N THR A 62 8.84 -15.35 -1.69
CA THR A 62 8.04 -15.96 -0.62
C THR A 62 8.95 -16.20 0.57
N THR A 63 8.58 -15.67 1.75
CA THR A 63 9.41 -15.77 2.96
C THR A 63 8.61 -16.24 4.17
N GLY A 64 9.29 -16.82 5.15
CA GLY A 64 8.85 -16.84 6.55
C GLY A 64 8.99 -15.45 7.20
N ALA A 65 9.29 -15.44 8.49
CA ALA A 65 9.59 -14.20 9.23
C ALA A 65 10.91 -13.58 8.78
N VAL A 66 11.00 -12.24 8.77
CA VAL A 66 12.21 -11.51 8.37
C VAL A 66 12.51 -10.35 9.33
N THR A 67 13.71 -10.32 9.88
CA THR A 67 14.15 -9.30 10.84
C THR A 67 15.41 -8.57 10.36
N ALA A 68 15.35 -7.25 10.22
CA ALA A 68 16.46 -6.38 9.80
C ALA A 68 16.42 -5.03 10.55
N LEU A 69 16.84 -5.02 11.81
CA LEU A 69 16.59 -3.89 12.73
C LEU A 69 17.58 -2.72 12.60
N ALA A 70 18.64 -2.85 11.81
CA ALA A 70 19.59 -1.76 11.62
C ALA A 70 18.90 -0.55 10.96
N LEU A 71 19.22 0.65 11.46
CA LEU A 71 18.61 1.88 10.97
C LEU A 71 18.78 2.01 9.45
N GLY A 72 17.69 2.27 8.74
CA GLY A 72 17.73 2.41 7.29
C GLY A 72 17.70 1.07 6.53
N LYS A 73 17.49 -0.06 7.20
CA LYS A 73 17.41 -1.39 6.57
C LYS A 73 15.99 -1.92 6.55
N ASP A 74 15.66 -2.52 5.41
CA ASP A 74 14.35 -3.09 5.13
C ASP A 74 14.34 -4.58 5.45
N ALA A 75 13.21 -5.11 5.90
CA ALA A 75 13.06 -6.55 6.04
C ALA A 75 13.03 -7.21 4.65
N ILE A 76 12.19 -6.73 3.74
CA ILE A 76 12.20 -7.18 2.33
C ILE A 76 12.28 -5.97 1.41
N ASP A 77 13.20 -6.01 0.45
CA ASP A 77 13.35 -4.99 -0.59
C ASP A 77 13.52 -5.66 -1.96
N ALA A 78 12.45 -5.66 -2.75
CA ALA A 78 12.40 -6.19 -4.10
C ALA A 78 12.18 -5.07 -5.12
N GLN A 79 13.13 -4.86 -6.03
CA GLN A 79 12.99 -3.82 -7.07
C GLN A 79 13.35 -4.36 -8.44
N SER A 80 12.52 -4.02 -9.42
CA SER A 80 12.70 -4.40 -10.82
C SER A 80 13.02 -3.19 -11.69
N GLN A 81 13.99 -3.38 -12.57
CA GLN A 81 14.33 -2.54 -13.72
C GLN A 81 13.75 -3.11 -15.03
N SER A 82 13.07 -4.26 -14.99
CA SER A 82 12.45 -4.88 -16.16
C SER A 82 11.31 -4.04 -16.72
N LEU A 83 11.14 -4.08 -18.05
CA LEU A 83 9.98 -3.46 -18.70
C LEU A 83 8.73 -4.34 -18.64
N THR A 84 8.87 -5.64 -18.44
CA THR A 84 7.73 -6.58 -18.48
C THR A 84 7.59 -7.42 -17.23
N GLY A 85 8.68 -7.54 -16.44
CA GLY A 85 8.72 -8.35 -15.23
C GLY A 85 7.78 -7.83 -14.15
N ASN A 86 7.03 -8.74 -13.55
CA ASN A 86 6.20 -8.50 -12.39
C ASN A 86 7.03 -8.64 -11.11
N ILE A 87 6.56 -8.02 -10.03
CA ILE A 87 7.03 -8.28 -8.67
C ILE A 87 5.88 -8.92 -7.90
N ALA A 88 6.12 -10.11 -7.36
CA ALA A 88 5.21 -10.80 -6.46
C ALA A 88 5.93 -11.11 -5.14
N VAL A 89 5.46 -10.54 -4.02
CA VAL A 89 6.04 -10.77 -2.69
C VAL A 89 4.97 -11.32 -1.74
N THR A 90 5.23 -12.47 -1.13
CA THR A 90 4.41 -13.08 -0.08
C THR A 90 5.23 -13.29 1.19
N ALA A 91 4.99 -12.47 2.21
CA ALA A 91 5.59 -12.64 3.53
C ALA A 91 4.65 -13.41 4.46
N ASN A 92 4.98 -14.66 4.78
CA ASN A 92 4.14 -15.52 5.62
C ASN A 92 4.35 -15.33 7.13
N GLY A 93 5.52 -14.79 7.52
CA GLY A 93 5.82 -14.49 8.92
C GLY A 93 5.90 -12.99 9.20
N ASP A 94 6.22 -12.65 10.46
CA ASP A 94 6.37 -11.27 10.89
C ASP A 94 7.56 -10.58 10.22
N LEU A 95 7.40 -9.29 9.92
CA LEU A 95 8.44 -8.43 9.35
C LEU A 95 8.82 -7.36 10.37
N GLN A 96 10.10 -7.32 10.74
CA GLN A 96 10.63 -6.32 11.66
C GLN A 96 11.80 -5.59 11.01
N ALA A 97 11.72 -4.27 10.90
CA ALA A 97 12.69 -3.50 10.13
C ALA A 97 13.09 -2.16 10.76
N GLY A 98 14.34 -1.78 10.61
CA GLY A 98 14.83 -0.44 10.97
C GLY A 98 14.44 0.64 9.94
N ASN A 99 13.86 0.25 8.80
CA ASN A 99 13.26 1.15 7.81
C ASN A 99 11.88 0.67 7.35
N ALA A 100 11.76 -0.04 6.23
CA ALA A 100 10.48 -0.54 5.73
C ALA A 100 10.31 -2.03 6.03
N GLY A 101 9.09 -2.44 6.40
CA GLY A 101 8.76 -3.86 6.47
C GLY A 101 8.89 -4.52 5.10
N LEU A 102 8.35 -3.87 4.07
CA LEU A 102 8.42 -4.34 2.69
C LEU A 102 8.51 -3.18 1.70
N VAL A 103 9.45 -3.29 0.77
CA VAL A 103 9.58 -2.43 -0.41
C VAL A 103 9.41 -3.29 -1.66
N ALA A 104 8.48 -2.92 -2.54
CA ALA A 104 8.27 -3.51 -3.85
C ALA A 104 8.14 -2.41 -4.90
N VAL A 105 9.13 -2.27 -5.78
CA VAL A 105 9.18 -1.14 -6.74
C VAL A 105 9.50 -1.59 -8.15
N ILE A 106 8.64 -1.23 -9.11
CA ILE A 106 8.96 -1.27 -10.53
C ILE A 106 9.36 0.14 -10.94
N VAL A 107 10.65 0.31 -11.24
CA VAL A 107 11.27 1.63 -11.43
C VAL A 107 11.04 2.25 -12.82
N PRO A 108 11.11 1.48 -13.94
CA PRO A 108 11.01 2.11 -15.25
C PRO A 108 9.60 2.62 -15.55
N GLY A 109 9.49 3.89 -15.95
CA GLY A 109 8.20 4.50 -16.32
C GLY A 109 7.54 3.89 -17.57
N ALA A 110 8.29 3.16 -18.38
CA ALA A 110 7.76 2.43 -19.54
C ALA A 110 7.38 0.97 -19.21
N ALA A 111 7.55 0.52 -17.96
CA ALA A 111 7.25 -0.84 -17.59
C ALA A 111 5.75 -1.15 -17.67
N THR A 112 5.41 -2.41 -17.92
CA THR A 112 4.03 -2.93 -17.96
C THR A 112 3.79 -4.00 -16.89
N GLY A 113 4.84 -4.42 -16.19
CA GLY A 113 4.76 -5.42 -15.12
C GLY A 113 3.94 -4.92 -13.94
N ASN A 114 3.36 -5.84 -13.18
CA ASN A 114 2.52 -5.56 -12.03
C ASN A 114 3.25 -5.77 -10.72
N ILE A 115 2.74 -5.18 -9.65
CA ILE A 115 3.19 -5.42 -8.28
C ILE A 115 2.05 -6.09 -7.51
N GLU A 116 2.36 -7.22 -6.88
CA GLU A 116 1.49 -7.94 -5.96
C GLU A 116 2.25 -8.21 -4.66
N VAL A 117 1.73 -7.65 -3.57
CA VAL A 117 2.29 -7.79 -2.22
C VAL A 117 1.23 -8.42 -1.34
N THR A 118 1.61 -9.49 -0.63
CA THR A 118 0.81 -10.11 0.43
C THR A 118 1.65 -10.26 1.68
N THR A 119 1.18 -9.74 2.81
CA THR A 119 1.83 -9.90 4.12
C THR A 119 0.85 -10.53 5.11
N ASN A 120 1.13 -11.75 5.56
CA ASN A 120 0.25 -12.50 6.46
C ASN A 120 0.61 -12.30 7.93
N GLY A 121 1.89 -12.08 8.23
CA GLY A 121 2.39 -11.74 9.56
C GLY A 121 2.24 -10.26 9.89
N SER A 122 2.55 -9.93 11.14
CA SER A 122 2.61 -8.53 11.60
C SER A 122 3.80 -7.78 11.01
N ILE A 123 3.69 -6.46 10.86
CA ILE A 123 4.80 -5.59 10.47
C ILE A 123 5.07 -4.59 11.58
N ASP A 124 6.31 -4.52 12.04
CA ASP A 124 6.82 -3.51 12.98
C ASP A 124 8.05 -2.82 12.36
N ALA A 125 7.88 -1.56 11.94
CA ALA A 125 8.89 -0.85 11.16
C ALA A 125 8.74 0.69 11.22
N ARG A 126 9.65 1.42 10.56
CA ARG A 126 9.46 2.87 10.35
C ARG A 126 8.39 3.15 9.31
N PHE A 127 8.42 2.42 8.20
CA PHE A 127 7.42 2.37 7.14
C PHE A 127 6.87 0.93 7.08
N GLY A 128 5.58 0.72 6.90
CA GLY A 128 5.05 -0.63 6.81
C GLY A 128 5.34 -1.26 5.44
N ILE A 129 4.50 -0.93 4.46
CA ILE A 129 4.61 -1.41 3.08
C ILE A 129 4.77 -0.21 2.13
N ASP A 130 5.76 -0.28 1.26
CA ASP A 130 5.98 0.65 0.16
C ASP A 130 5.92 -0.11 -1.18
N ALA A 131 4.88 0.13 -1.97
CA ALA A 131 4.60 -0.56 -3.21
C ALA A 131 4.37 0.45 -4.35
N GLU A 132 5.36 0.63 -5.23
CA GLU A 132 5.35 1.67 -6.25
C GLU A 132 5.56 1.12 -7.65
N ASN A 133 4.55 1.27 -8.51
CA ASN A 133 4.67 0.99 -9.93
C ASN A 133 4.75 2.29 -10.72
N LEU A 134 5.96 2.70 -11.07
CA LEU A 134 6.19 3.91 -11.86
C LEU A 134 5.79 3.73 -13.34
N GLY A 135 5.53 2.50 -13.77
CA GLY A 135 5.06 2.14 -15.09
C GLY A 135 3.54 2.09 -15.20
N THR A 136 3.08 1.26 -16.14
CA THR A 136 1.66 1.15 -16.52
C THR A 136 0.94 -0.02 -15.88
N GLY A 137 1.64 -0.87 -15.13
CA GLY A 137 1.04 -2.02 -14.47
C GLY A 137 0.26 -1.65 -13.21
N ARG A 138 -0.51 -2.63 -12.72
CA ARG A 138 -1.31 -2.54 -11.50
C ARG A 138 -0.41 -2.69 -10.26
N THR A 139 -0.83 -2.08 -9.16
CA THR A 139 -0.26 -2.30 -7.83
C THR A 139 -1.33 -2.89 -6.92
N THR A 140 -1.04 -3.99 -6.24
CA THR A 140 -1.94 -4.66 -5.30
C THR A 140 -1.22 -4.96 -4.00
N VAL A 141 -1.79 -4.53 -2.89
CA VAL A 141 -1.28 -4.78 -1.54
C VAL A 141 -2.37 -5.45 -0.71
N VAL A 142 -2.05 -6.61 -0.14
CA VAL A 142 -2.89 -7.36 0.80
C VAL A 142 -2.15 -7.50 2.12
N ALA A 143 -2.49 -6.64 3.09
CA ALA A 143 -1.97 -6.69 4.45
C ALA A 143 -2.91 -7.51 5.35
N GLY A 144 -2.68 -8.83 5.39
CA GLY A 144 -3.42 -9.81 6.18
C GLY A 144 -3.01 -9.89 7.67
N GLY A 145 -1.90 -9.28 8.05
CA GLY A 145 -1.50 -9.06 9.45
C GLY A 145 -1.55 -7.58 9.85
N PRO A 146 -1.44 -7.27 11.16
CA PRO A 146 -1.44 -5.88 11.63
C PRO A 146 -0.14 -5.17 11.27
N ILE A 147 -0.23 -3.88 10.94
CA ILE A 147 0.92 -3.01 10.64
C ILE A 147 1.07 -1.95 11.73
N ALA A 148 2.27 -1.83 12.28
CA ALA A 148 2.71 -0.76 13.15
C ALA A 148 3.89 -0.02 12.49
N ALA A 149 3.61 1.16 11.94
CA ALA A 149 4.60 2.09 11.42
C ALA A 149 4.81 3.25 12.41
N THR A 150 6.06 3.65 12.60
CA THR A 150 6.39 4.70 13.58
C THR A 150 6.45 6.09 12.96
N THR A 151 7.31 6.31 11.96
CA THR A 151 7.55 7.64 11.37
C THR A 151 7.05 7.79 9.94
N GLY A 152 6.87 6.68 9.24
CA GLY A 152 6.45 6.60 7.85
C GLY A 152 5.00 6.19 7.70
N ASN A 153 4.56 5.98 6.46
CA ASN A 153 3.24 5.44 6.18
C ASN A 153 3.14 3.99 6.65
N GLY A 154 1.93 3.59 7.05
CA GLY A 154 1.63 2.17 7.25
C GLY A 154 1.64 1.43 5.92
N ILE A 155 0.93 1.96 4.93
CA ILE A 155 0.94 1.48 3.54
C ILE A 155 1.04 2.69 2.61
N PHE A 156 1.99 2.64 1.69
CA PHE A 156 2.02 3.48 0.50
C PHE A 156 1.91 2.57 -0.73
N ALA A 157 0.84 2.72 -1.49
CA ALA A 157 0.60 1.95 -2.71
C ALA A 157 0.33 2.90 -3.87
N ALA A 158 1.15 2.84 -4.92
CA ALA A 158 1.05 3.74 -6.05
C ALA A 158 1.15 3.01 -7.40
N SER A 159 0.40 3.48 -8.38
CA SER A 159 0.54 3.11 -9.79
C SER A 159 0.35 4.33 -10.67
N VAL A 160 1.16 4.45 -11.73
CA VAL A 160 0.99 5.52 -12.72
C VAL A 160 -0.06 5.15 -13.76
N GLY A 161 -0.03 3.95 -14.36
CA GLY A 161 -0.92 3.65 -15.49
C GLY A 161 -2.16 2.80 -15.22
N SER A 162 -2.23 2.07 -14.11
CA SER A 162 -3.34 1.14 -13.85
C SER A 162 -3.84 1.21 -12.41
N HIS A 163 -4.59 0.18 -12.00
CA HIS A 163 -5.31 0.15 -10.76
C HIS A 163 -4.36 0.13 -9.56
N VAL A 164 -4.78 0.74 -8.47
CA VAL A 164 -4.22 0.56 -7.14
C VAL A 164 -5.26 -0.14 -6.29
N ILE A 165 -4.90 -1.30 -5.76
CA ILE A 165 -5.78 -2.11 -4.91
C ILE A 165 -5.11 -2.29 -3.55
N VAL A 166 -5.78 -1.90 -2.47
CA VAL A 166 -5.27 -2.07 -1.10
C VAL A 166 -6.31 -2.77 -0.24
N ALA A 167 -5.99 -3.95 0.26
CA ALA A 167 -6.78 -4.64 1.28
C ALA A 167 -5.95 -4.78 2.56
N ALA A 168 -6.35 -4.07 3.62
CA ALA A 168 -5.63 -4.04 4.87
C ALA A 168 -6.50 -4.45 6.05
N ARG A 169 -5.88 -5.02 7.08
CA ARG A 169 -6.52 -5.20 8.38
C ARG A 169 -6.27 -3.98 9.25
N ASP A 170 -5.56 -4.18 10.35
CA ASP A 170 -5.28 -3.12 11.31
C ASP A 170 -3.98 -2.41 10.90
N VAL A 171 -4.04 -1.09 10.73
CA VAL A 171 -2.89 -0.27 10.33
C VAL A 171 -2.76 0.92 11.27
N THR A 172 -1.62 1.00 11.97
CA THR A 172 -1.26 2.14 12.81
C THR A 172 -0.01 2.80 12.25
N ALA A 173 -0.05 4.11 11.99
CA ALA A 173 1.11 4.92 11.61
C ALA A 173 1.20 6.16 12.51
N THR A 174 2.04 6.11 13.54
CA THR A 174 2.01 7.17 14.58
C THR A 174 2.52 8.53 14.11
N GLY A 175 3.38 8.55 13.08
CA GLY A 175 4.07 9.76 12.61
C GLY A 175 3.66 10.25 11.23
N ASN A 176 2.76 9.54 10.53
CA ASN A 176 2.35 9.90 9.17
C ASN A 176 0.95 9.33 8.83
N THR A 177 0.52 9.48 7.58
CA THR A 177 -0.72 8.89 7.06
C THR A 177 -0.67 7.37 7.16
N ALA A 178 -1.71 6.73 7.67
CA ALA A 178 -1.69 5.28 7.84
C ALA A 178 -1.77 4.54 6.50
N ILE A 179 -2.70 4.90 5.62
CA ILE A 179 -2.81 4.29 4.29
C ILE A 179 -2.88 5.37 3.21
N VAL A 180 -1.99 5.27 2.22
CA VAL A 180 -2.01 6.05 0.99
C VAL A 180 -2.18 5.09 -0.18
N ALA A 181 -3.25 5.26 -0.95
CA ALA A 181 -3.46 4.59 -2.22
C ALA A 181 -3.60 5.63 -3.33
N TRP A 182 -2.69 5.61 -4.30
CA TRP A 182 -2.53 6.69 -5.25
C TRP A 182 -2.38 6.22 -6.70
N HIS A 183 -3.42 6.46 -7.50
CA HIS A 183 -3.29 6.42 -8.95
C HIS A 183 -2.83 7.80 -9.46
N ALA A 184 -1.59 7.87 -9.93
CA ALA A 184 -0.92 9.13 -10.24
C ALA A 184 -1.10 9.59 -11.70
N GLY A 185 -1.42 8.68 -12.62
CA GLY A 185 -1.55 9.01 -14.04
C GLY A 185 -2.91 9.56 -14.45
N ALA A 186 -3.00 9.93 -15.73
CA ALA A 186 -4.22 10.46 -16.34
C ALA A 186 -5.17 9.36 -16.89
N GLY A 187 -4.79 8.08 -16.72
CA GLY A 187 -5.46 6.92 -17.33
C GLY A 187 -6.77 6.52 -16.64
N ALA A 188 -7.31 5.37 -17.04
CA ALA A 188 -8.55 4.83 -16.46
C ALA A 188 -8.31 3.92 -15.24
N GLY A 189 -7.09 3.87 -14.69
CA GLY A 189 -6.81 3.08 -13.50
C GLY A 189 -7.67 3.54 -12.33
N ALA A 190 -8.24 2.61 -11.56
CA ALA A 190 -9.04 2.92 -10.38
C ALA A 190 -8.21 2.81 -9.09
N VAL A 191 -8.70 3.43 -8.02
CA VAL A 191 -8.24 3.18 -6.65
C VAL A 191 -9.35 2.44 -5.92
N ASP A 192 -9.07 1.21 -5.50
CA ASP A 192 -9.98 0.38 -4.71
C ASP A 192 -9.30 -0.02 -3.41
N MET A 193 -9.98 0.21 -2.29
CA MET A 193 -9.35 0.09 -1.00
C MET A 193 -10.34 -0.33 0.07
N SER A 194 -9.93 -1.33 0.85
CA SER A 194 -10.65 -1.83 2.01
C SER A 194 -9.72 -1.88 3.22
N ALA A 195 -10.16 -1.39 4.36
CA ALA A 195 -9.39 -1.46 5.60
C ALA A 195 -10.28 -1.74 6.81
N ASN A 196 -9.70 -2.37 7.85
CA ASN A 196 -10.38 -2.55 9.13
C ASN A 196 -10.11 -1.37 10.08
N ASN A 197 -9.32 -1.55 11.13
CA ASN A 197 -8.99 -0.47 12.05
C ASN A 197 -7.78 0.31 11.53
N VAL A 198 -7.91 1.62 11.34
CA VAL A 198 -6.83 2.46 10.82
C VAL A 198 -6.62 3.65 11.72
N SER A 199 -5.36 3.93 12.08
CA SER A 199 -4.99 5.10 12.86
C SER A 199 -3.71 5.72 12.32
N GLY A 200 -3.78 6.96 11.87
CA GLY A 200 -2.63 7.72 11.38
C GLY A 200 -2.73 9.20 11.74
N THR A 201 -1.77 10.03 11.32
CA THR A 201 -1.95 11.50 11.38
C THR A 201 -3.15 11.91 10.53
N THR A 202 -3.23 11.33 9.33
CA THR A 202 -4.43 11.14 8.52
C THR A 202 -4.71 9.63 8.51
N GLY A 203 -5.97 9.21 8.62
CA GLY A 203 -6.29 7.79 8.60
C GLY A 203 -6.03 7.20 7.21
N ILE A 204 -6.82 7.63 6.23
CA ILE A 204 -6.80 7.10 4.88
C ILE A 204 -6.72 8.24 3.86
N VAL A 205 -5.84 8.10 2.85
CA VAL A 205 -5.79 8.95 1.66
C VAL A 205 -5.94 8.09 0.41
N ALA A 206 -7.00 8.36 -0.35
CA ALA A 206 -7.38 7.68 -1.58
C ALA A 206 -7.44 8.68 -2.74
N THR A 207 -6.51 8.60 -3.68
CA THR A 207 -6.40 9.61 -4.74
C THR A 207 -6.30 9.00 -6.13
N ASN A 208 -7.19 9.43 -7.02
CA ASN A 208 -7.14 9.12 -8.43
C ASN A 208 -7.04 10.40 -9.27
N ASN A 209 -5.86 10.61 -9.88
CA ASN A 209 -5.61 11.75 -10.76
C ASN A 209 -6.13 11.52 -12.20
N GLY A 210 -6.56 10.31 -12.51
CA GLY A 210 -6.99 9.88 -13.84
C GLY A 210 -8.48 10.03 -14.03
N THR A 211 -9.08 9.09 -14.77
CA THR A 211 -10.52 9.03 -15.06
C THR A 211 -11.19 7.80 -14.43
N GLY A 212 -10.40 6.95 -13.77
CA GLY A 212 -10.91 5.82 -13.01
C GLY A 212 -11.63 6.26 -11.74
N THR A 213 -12.22 5.27 -11.07
CA THR A 213 -13.00 5.50 -9.85
C THR A 213 -12.10 5.55 -8.61
N VAL A 214 -12.66 6.06 -7.51
CA VAL A 214 -12.15 5.86 -6.15
C VAL A 214 -13.21 5.14 -5.33
N GLY A 215 -12.84 4.03 -4.70
CA GLY A 215 -13.70 3.29 -3.77
C GLY A 215 -12.98 3.05 -2.46
N VAL A 216 -13.55 3.53 -1.35
CA VAL A 216 -13.04 3.29 0.01
C VAL A 216 -14.09 2.53 0.81
N THR A 217 -13.71 1.36 1.33
CA THR A 217 -14.53 0.54 2.23
C THR A 217 -13.83 0.41 3.59
N ALA A 218 -14.34 1.08 4.61
CA ALA A 218 -13.85 0.96 5.98
C ALA A 218 -14.78 0.05 6.79
N THR A 219 -14.28 -1.12 7.20
CA THR A 219 -15.05 -2.07 8.01
C THR A 219 -14.84 -1.90 9.51
N GLY A 220 -13.76 -1.24 9.91
CA GLY A 220 -13.42 -0.92 11.30
C GLY A 220 -13.33 0.58 11.53
N THR A 221 -12.86 0.97 12.72
CA THR A 221 -12.75 2.38 13.09
C THR A 221 -11.60 3.04 12.34
N ILE A 222 -11.83 4.23 11.78
CA ILE A 222 -10.79 5.02 11.10
C ILE A 222 -10.52 6.28 11.90
N THR A 223 -9.26 6.55 12.20
CA THR A 223 -8.84 7.70 13.02
C THR A 223 -7.73 8.50 12.33
N GLY A 224 -8.01 9.77 12.05
CA GLY A 224 -7.02 10.81 11.78
C GLY A 224 -6.71 11.57 13.05
N THR A 225 -5.53 11.34 13.62
CA THR A 225 -5.15 11.89 14.93
C THR A 225 -4.76 13.37 14.89
N LEU A 226 -4.34 13.88 13.72
CA LEU A 226 -3.95 15.28 13.52
C LEU A 226 -4.68 15.96 12.36
N ALA A 227 -5.25 15.17 11.45
CA ALA A 227 -5.92 15.65 10.23
C ALA A 227 -7.20 14.83 10.00
N GLU A 228 -7.57 14.57 8.76
CA GLU A 228 -8.80 13.87 8.41
C GLU A 228 -8.78 12.38 8.77
N GLY A 229 -9.97 11.85 9.07
CA GLY A 229 -10.16 10.39 9.13
C GLY A 229 -9.96 9.77 7.76
N ILE A 230 -10.72 10.25 6.77
CA ILE A 230 -10.62 9.81 5.37
C ILE A 230 -10.52 11.04 4.44
N VAL A 231 -9.59 10.98 3.49
CA VAL A 231 -9.54 11.84 2.30
C VAL A 231 -9.74 10.98 1.06
N ALA A 232 -10.78 11.24 0.28
CA ALA A 232 -11.07 10.55 -0.97
C ALA A 232 -11.22 11.55 -2.12
N THR A 233 -10.31 11.52 -3.08
CA THR A 233 -10.26 12.47 -4.20
C THR A 233 -10.21 11.75 -5.54
N GLY A 234 -11.18 12.01 -6.41
CA GLY A 234 -11.22 11.47 -7.76
C GLY A 234 -11.86 12.42 -8.76
N ASN A 235 -11.48 12.28 -10.03
CA ASN A 235 -12.04 13.07 -11.13
C ASN A 235 -13.35 12.48 -11.70
N ASN A 236 -13.65 11.22 -11.38
CA ASN A 236 -14.86 10.53 -11.83
C ASN A 236 -15.69 10.09 -10.61
N ALA A 237 -16.22 8.86 -10.61
CA ALA A 237 -17.01 8.36 -9.49
C ALA A 237 -16.15 8.17 -8.24
N VAL A 238 -16.67 8.60 -7.09
CA VAL A 238 -16.03 8.44 -5.78
C VAL A 238 -17.05 7.87 -4.81
N SER A 239 -16.71 6.75 -4.20
CA SER A 239 -17.56 6.06 -3.23
C SER A 239 -16.82 5.83 -1.91
N VAL A 240 -17.49 6.12 -0.80
CA VAL A 240 -16.99 5.86 0.55
C VAL A 240 -18.07 5.12 1.33
N SER A 241 -17.76 3.92 1.78
CA SER A 241 -18.62 3.09 2.63
C SER A 241 -17.93 2.84 3.96
N VAL A 242 -18.57 3.21 5.06
CA VAL A 242 -18.02 3.07 6.41
C VAL A 242 -19.01 2.33 7.31
N LEU A 243 -18.53 1.26 7.94
CA LEU A 243 -19.32 0.44 8.84
C LEU A 243 -19.27 0.98 10.26
N GLU A 244 -18.08 1.29 10.75
CA GLU A 244 -17.81 1.86 12.07
C GLU A 244 -17.49 3.35 11.96
N ALA A 245 -17.29 4.01 13.11
CA ALA A 245 -17.05 5.44 13.16
C ALA A 245 -15.74 5.85 12.47
N VAL A 246 -15.80 6.96 11.74
CA VAL A 246 -14.63 7.66 11.21
C VAL A 246 -14.43 8.95 12.00
N THR A 247 -13.28 9.10 12.63
CA THR A 247 -12.92 10.30 13.39
C THR A 247 -11.72 10.98 12.74
N GLY A 248 -11.79 12.29 12.52
CA GLY A 248 -10.64 13.09 12.17
C GLY A 248 -10.52 14.29 13.10
N ALA A 249 -9.29 14.65 13.46
CA ALA A 249 -9.02 15.85 14.27
C ALA A 249 -9.45 17.15 13.56
N THR A 250 -9.44 17.16 12.22
CA THR A 250 -10.06 18.24 11.43
C THR A 250 -11.45 17.81 10.96
N ASN A 251 -11.56 17.12 9.82
CA ASN A 251 -12.82 16.57 9.31
C ASN A 251 -12.86 15.04 9.49
N GLY A 252 -14.03 14.47 9.75
CA GLY A 252 -14.17 13.01 9.71
C GLY A 252 -13.91 12.47 8.30
N LEU A 253 -14.59 13.05 7.32
CA LEU A 253 -14.41 12.77 5.89
C LEU A 253 -14.20 14.07 5.10
N THR A 254 -13.21 14.07 4.21
CA THR A 254 -13.10 15.01 3.09
C THR A 254 -13.21 14.21 1.79
N LEU A 255 -14.23 14.50 0.97
CA LEU A 255 -14.47 13.84 -0.30
C LEU A 255 -14.60 14.86 -1.43
N ILE A 256 -13.80 14.69 -2.48
CA ILE A 256 -13.91 15.47 -3.71
C ILE A 256 -14.07 14.50 -4.89
N GLY A 257 -15.18 14.58 -5.60
CA GLY A 257 -15.47 13.71 -6.74
C GLY A 257 -15.90 14.48 -7.99
N GLY A 258 -15.91 13.80 -9.12
CA GLY A 258 -16.48 14.32 -10.38
C GLY A 258 -15.67 15.42 -11.06
N THR A 259 -14.46 15.76 -10.60
CA THR A 259 -13.63 16.81 -11.22
C THR A 259 -13.31 16.47 -12.68
N GLY A 260 -14.08 17.02 -13.62
CA GLY A 260 -13.95 16.75 -15.06
C GLY A 260 -14.66 15.48 -15.55
N GLY A 261 -15.47 14.81 -14.71
CA GLY A 261 -16.18 13.57 -15.02
C GLY A 261 -17.68 13.60 -14.73
N GLY A 262 -18.38 12.55 -15.16
CA GLY A 262 -19.83 12.37 -14.95
C GLY A 262 -20.19 11.28 -13.93
N GLY A 263 -19.20 10.70 -13.27
CA GLY A 263 -19.41 9.62 -12.31
C GLY A 263 -20.12 10.06 -11.04
N ASP A 264 -20.92 9.15 -10.49
CA ASP A 264 -21.69 9.40 -9.26
C ASP A 264 -20.80 9.42 -8.02
N ILE A 265 -21.20 10.24 -7.05
CA ILE A 265 -20.61 10.28 -5.72
C ILE A 265 -21.56 9.62 -4.73
N SER A 266 -21.03 8.70 -3.92
CA SER A 266 -21.80 8.04 -2.87
C SER A 266 -21.05 8.01 -1.55
N VAL A 267 -21.75 8.34 -0.47
CA VAL A 267 -21.26 8.15 0.90
C VAL A 267 -22.30 7.35 1.68
N THR A 268 -21.89 6.22 2.22
CA THR A 268 -22.69 5.41 3.14
C THR A 268 -21.95 5.31 4.46
N GLY A 269 -22.57 5.77 5.56
CA GLY A 269 -21.93 5.76 6.88
C GLY A 269 -22.83 5.24 7.98
N VAL A 270 -22.73 3.94 8.26
CA VAL A 270 -23.49 3.29 9.34
C VAL A 270 -22.97 3.72 10.71
N GLY A 271 -21.65 3.80 10.88
CA GLY A 271 -21.01 4.23 12.12
C GLY A 271 -20.94 5.75 12.31
N GLY A 272 -21.15 6.52 11.24
CA GLY A 272 -21.12 7.99 11.25
C GLY A 272 -19.71 8.58 11.15
N PHE A 273 -19.66 9.92 11.11
CA PHE A 273 -18.41 10.68 10.96
C PHE A 273 -18.27 11.74 12.04
N VAL A 274 -17.06 11.90 12.57
CA VAL A 274 -16.72 12.87 13.61
C VAL A 274 -15.57 13.74 13.14
N GLY A 275 -15.84 15.04 12.99
CA GLY A 275 -14.83 16.07 12.87
C GLY A 275 -14.47 16.60 14.25
N GLY A 276 -13.23 17.03 14.46
CA GLY A 276 -12.78 17.61 15.73
C GLY A 276 -12.83 19.14 15.73
N THR A 277 -12.35 19.77 14.67
CA THR A 277 -12.35 21.24 14.50
C THR A 277 -13.07 21.69 13.22
N GLY A 278 -13.35 20.75 12.32
CA GLY A 278 -14.05 20.96 11.06
C GLY A 278 -15.35 20.16 10.99
N ASP A 279 -15.71 19.73 9.79
CA ASP A 279 -16.99 19.06 9.53
C ASP A 279 -16.92 17.56 9.84
N ALA A 280 -18.03 16.97 10.25
CA ALA A 280 -18.20 15.52 10.27
C ALA A 280 -17.85 14.92 8.89
N ALA A 281 -18.48 15.44 7.84
CA ALA A 281 -18.21 15.08 6.47
C ALA A 281 -18.31 16.31 5.55
N ASN A 282 -17.25 16.58 4.81
CA ASN A 282 -17.16 17.62 3.80
C ASN A 282 -17.10 16.96 2.41
N ILE A 283 -18.17 17.11 1.62
CA ILE A 283 -18.36 16.40 0.36
C ILE A 283 -18.58 17.40 -0.77
N LEU A 284 -17.71 17.38 -1.77
CA LEU A 284 -17.78 18.22 -2.96
C LEU A 284 -17.98 17.38 -4.22
N ASN A 285 -19.13 17.58 -4.88
CA ASN A 285 -19.36 17.12 -6.25
C ASN A 285 -18.98 18.23 -7.23
N ASN A 286 -17.91 18.02 -7.99
CA ASN A 286 -17.40 18.96 -8.99
C ASN A 286 -17.76 18.54 -10.43
N GLY A 287 -18.61 17.52 -10.58
CA GLY A 287 -19.01 16.95 -11.86
C GLY A 287 -20.51 17.05 -12.12
N ALA A 288 -20.95 16.39 -13.20
CA ALA A 288 -22.36 16.31 -13.58
C ALA A 288 -23.08 15.07 -13.03
N GLY A 289 -22.36 14.18 -12.35
CA GLY A 289 -22.91 12.97 -11.72
C GLY A 289 -23.81 13.29 -10.53
N THR A 290 -24.52 12.28 -10.03
CA THR A 290 -25.38 12.42 -8.86
C THR A 290 -24.57 12.37 -7.57
N LEU A 291 -25.13 12.95 -6.50
CA LEU A 291 -24.61 12.83 -5.14
C LEU A 291 -25.64 12.10 -4.28
N THR A 292 -25.24 10.97 -3.71
CA THR A 292 -26.04 10.19 -2.74
C THR A 292 -25.32 10.15 -1.41
N VAL A 293 -26.00 10.54 -0.34
CA VAL A 293 -25.46 10.48 1.03
C VAL A 293 -26.48 9.77 1.92
N ASP A 294 -26.05 8.64 2.49
CA ASP A 294 -26.83 7.82 3.42
C ASP A 294 -26.01 7.57 4.69
N ILE A 295 -26.19 8.44 5.69
CA ILE A 295 -25.46 8.38 6.95
C ILE A 295 -26.46 8.15 8.07
N ALA A 296 -26.46 6.94 8.62
CA ALA A 296 -27.32 6.53 9.72
C ALA A 296 -26.65 6.73 11.09
N GLY A 297 -25.31 6.71 11.14
CA GLY A 297 -24.55 6.84 12.36
C GLY A 297 -24.47 8.27 12.89
N ALA A 298 -24.29 8.40 14.21
CA ALA A 298 -24.16 9.69 14.86
C ALA A 298 -22.97 10.46 14.26
N SER A 299 -23.22 11.70 13.85
CA SER A 299 -22.20 12.54 13.23
C SER A 299 -22.13 13.89 13.95
N ASN A 300 -20.90 14.35 14.23
CA ASN A 300 -20.67 15.60 14.96
C ASN A 300 -19.37 16.30 14.52
N SER A 301 -19.28 17.57 14.89
CA SER A 301 -18.17 18.50 14.68
C SER A 301 -17.70 19.08 16.02
#